data_AF-A0A1L9VXK0-F1
#
_entry.id   AF-A0A1L9VXK0-F1
#
_cell.length_a   1.000
_cell.length_b   1.000
_cell.length_c   1.000
_cell.angle_alpha   90.00
_cell.angle_beta   90.00
_cell.angle_gamma   90.00
#
_symmetry.space_group_name_H-M   'P 1'
#
loop_
_entity.id
_entity.type
_entity.pdbx_description
1 polymer ?
#
loop_
_entity_poly.entity_id
_entity_poly.type
_entity_poly.pdbx_seq_one_letter_code
_entity_poly.pdbx_strand_id
1 'polypeptide(L)'
;MCAAECYARILEAIDEEERHASRMGEGKQLDISGGLNGVVPCDQTGSLDNGILVLSPVDVKPSEWRGTMRNIVQGEIFGVDGRRENCLVSLVERLDERQKSWHQSFYVSLSGSETDLFDAC
;
A
#
# COMPACT_ATOMS: atom_id res chain seq x y z
N MET A 1 9.61 12.88 8.58
CA MET A 1 9.72 11.48 8.15
C MET A 1 8.93 11.33 6.86
N CYS A 2 9.58 10.93 5.77
CA CYS A 2 8.91 10.76 4.47
C CYS A 2 8.50 9.29 4.24
N ALA A 3 7.61 9.04 3.28
CA ALA A 3 7.16 7.67 2.96
C ALA A 3 8.35 6.74 2.63
N ALA A 4 9.33 7.23 1.85
CA ALA A 4 10.54 6.47 1.51
C ALA A 4 11.35 6.07 2.75
N GLU A 5 11.49 6.97 3.72
CA GLU A 5 12.18 6.69 4.99
C GLU A 5 11.42 5.66 5.83
N CYS A 6 10.08 5.72 5.87
CA CYS A 6 9.27 4.72 6.55
C CYS A 6 9.48 3.32 5.96
N TYR A 7 9.40 3.17 4.63
CA TYR A 7 9.59 1.86 3.98
C TYR A 7 11.02 1.34 4.14
N ALA A 8 12.04 2.23 4.10
CA ALA A 8 13.41 1.83 4.36
C ALA A 8 13.56 1.21 5.76
N ARG A 9 13.01 1.87 6.80
CA ARG A 9 13.04 1.35 8.18
C ARG A 9 12.27 0.03 8.33
N ILE A 10 11.16 -0.13 7.62
CA ILE A 10 10.39 -1.40 7.63
C ILE A 10 11.25 -2.53 7.03
N LEU A 11 11.90 -2.28 5.90
CA LEU A 11 12.78 -3.27 5.25
C LEU A 11 13.97 -3.64 6.14
N GLU A 12 14.58 -2.65 6.80
CA GLU A 12 15.65 -2.88 7.79
C GLU A 12 15.17 -3.72 8.97
N ALA A 13 13.97 -3.42 9.51
CA ALA A 13 13.39 -4.19 10.61
C ALA A 13 13.11 -5.66 10.19
N ILE A 14 12.66 -5.89 8.96
CA ILE A 14 12.46 -7.25 8.42
C ILE A 14 13.80 -8.01 8.35
N ASP A 15 14.86 -7.37 7.86
CA ASP A 15 16.18 -8.02 7.78
C ASP A 15 16.78 -8.28 9.17
N GLU A 16 16.61 -7.34 10.10
CA GLU A 16 17.04 -7.48 11.50
C GLU A 16 16.36 -8.68 12.18
N GLU A 17 15.05 -8.81 11.97
CA GLU A 17 14.22 -9.88 12.54
C GLU A 17 14.55 -11.25 11.95
N GLU A 18 14.80 -11.34 10.64
CA GLU A 18 15.27 -12.58 10.01
C GLU A 18 16.59 -13.03 10.63
N ARG A 19 17.55 -12.10 10.75
CA ARG A 19 18.84 -12.39 11.36
C ARG A 19 18.72 -12.76 12.84
N HIS A 20 17.79 -12.13 13.56
CA HIS A 20 17.52 -12.48 14.96
C HIS A 20 17.01 -13.93 15.07
N ALA A 21 15.94 -14.27 14.36
CA ALA A 21 15.33 -15.60 14.43
C ALA A 21 16.26 -16.70 13.91
N SER A 22 17.02 -16.43 12.84
CA SER A 22 18.03 -17.35 12.32
C SER A 22 19.15 -17.64 13.34
N ARG A 23 19.54 -16.65 14.16
CA ARG A 23 20.53 -16.86 15.24
C ARG A 23 19.96 -17.62 16.44
N MET A 24 18.69 -17.40 16.75
CA MET A 24 18.02 -18.05 17.88
C MET A 24 17.49 -19.46 17.52
N GLY A 25 17.51 -19.83 16.24
CA GLY A 25 16.95 -21.09 15.76
C GLY A 25 15.41 -21.11 15.81
N GLU A 26 14.78 -19.93 15.80
CA GLU A 26 13.34 -19.77 15.89
C GLU A 26 12.69 -19.91 14.51
N GLY A 27 11.54 -20.57 14.45
CA GLY A 27 10.64 -20.51 13.29
C GLY A 27 9.89 -19.19 13.25
N LYS A 28 9.36 -18.83 12.07
CA LYS A 28 8.45 -17.69 11.93
C LYS A 28 7.07 -18.15 11.54
N GLN A 29 6.06 -17.43 12.01
CA GLN A 29 4.68 -17.67 11.62
C GLN A 29 4.21 -16.58 10.66
N LEU A 30 3.56 -17.01 9.59
CA LEU A 30 2.80 -16.15 8.70
C LEU A 30 1.32 -16.35 8.98
N ASP A 31 0.66 -15.29 9.45
CA ASP A 31 -0.78 -15.25 9.52
C ASP A 31 -1.34 -14.67 8.22
N ILE A 32 -2.08 -15.49 7.49
CA ILE A 32 -2.73 -15.14 6.21
C ILE A 32 -4.22 -14.83 6.44
N SER A 33 -4.55 -14.27 7.61
CA SER A 33 -5.95 -13.90 7.92
C SER A 33 -6.38 -12.55 7.31
N GLY A 34 -5.50 -11.82 6.62
CA GLY A 34 -5.71 -10.42 6.22
C GLY A 34 -6.28 -10.15 4.82
N GLY A 35 -6.78 -11.15 4.09
CA GLY A 35 -7.29 -10.98 2.71
C GLY A 35 -8.78 -10.68 2.59
N LEU A 36 -9.57 -10.81 3.67
CA LEU A 36 -11.03 -10.64 3.68
C LEU A 36 -11.44 -9.36 4.41
N ASN A 37 -10.78 -8.24 4.10
CA ASN A 37 -11.25 -6.93 4.55
C ASN A 37 -12.52 -6.55 3.77
N GLY A 38 -13.65 -7.10 4.23
CA GLY A 38 -14.99 -6.86 3.71
C GLY A 38 -16.12 -7.42 4.60
N VAL A 39 -15.83 -8.28 5.58
CA VAL A 39 -16.86 -8.78 6.51
C VAL A 39 -16.38 -8.60 7.94
N VAL A 40 -16.97 -7.61 8.62
CA VAL A 40 -16.93 -7.48 10.07
C VAL A 40 -17.76 -8.64 10.66
N PRO A 41 -17.21 -9.56 11.47
CA PRO A 41 -18.04 -10.44 12.27
C PRO A 41 -18.48 -9.64 13.50
N CYS A 42 -19.70 -9.12 13.42
CA CYS A 42 -20.49 -8.78 14.58
C CYS A 42 -20.69 -10.06 15.42
N ASP A 43 -20.39 -9.96 16.71
CA ASP A 43 -20.83 -10.81 17.81
C ASP A 43 -20.98 -12.32 17.56
N GLN A 44 -20.04 -13.10 18.10
CA GLN A 44 -20.26 -14.52 18.33
C GLN A 44 -21.23 -14.72 19.50
N THR A 45 -22.51 -14.85 19.19
CA THR A 45 -23.37 -15.84 19.85
C THR A 45 -24.16 -16.59 18.80
N GLY A 46 -23.56 -17.67 18.29
CA GLY A 46 -24.28 -18.75 17.63
C GLY A 46 -24.40 -18.68 16.10
N SER A 47 -24.31 -19.88 15.52
CA SER A 47 -24.71 -20.28 14.17
C SER A 47 -23.69 -20.07 13.03
N LEU A 48 -23.26 -21.22 12.51
CA LEU A 48 -22.76 -21.47 11.16
C LEU A 48 -23.48 -20.60 10.10
N ASP A 49 -22.71 -19.82 9.33
CA ASP A 49 -22.77 -19.59 7.87
C ASP A 49 -22.19 -18.20 7.56
N ASN A 50 -20.91 -18.15 7.17
CA ASN A 50 -20.31 -17.18 6.25
C ASN A 50 -18.79 -17.44 6.24
N GLY A 51 -18.29 -17.95 5.12
CA GLY A 51 -16.95 -18.53 4.94
C GLY A 51 -15.79 -17.57 5.18
N ILE A 52 -15.47 -17.29 6.44
CA ILE A 52 -14.16 -16.82 6.83
C ILE A 52 -13.29 -18.08 6.96
N LEU A 53 -12.50 -18.37 5.92
CA LEU A 53 -11.41 -19.34 6.03
C LEU A 53 -10.38 -18.76 6.98
N VAL A 54 -10.50 -19.10 8.27
CA VAL A 54 -9.44 -18.89 9.24
C VAL A 54 -8.32 -19.85 8.87
N LEU A 55 -7.35 -19.36 8.08
CA LEU A 55 -6.17 -20.13 7.77
C LEU A 55 -5.29 -20.15 9.03
N SER A 56 -4.93 -21.35 9.49
CA SER A 56 -3.98 -21.52 10.59
C SER A 56 -2.67 -20.81 10.23
N PRO A 57 -2.00 -20.14 11.20
CA PRO A 57 -0.67 -19.62 10.98
C PRO A 57 0.25 -20.71 10.42
N VAL A 58 0.99 -20.37 9.37
CA VAL A 58 1.92 -21.30 8.71
C VAL A 58 3.31 -21.05 9.27
N ASP A 59 3.92 -22.09 9.84
CA ASP A 59 5.32 -22.08 10.24
C ASP A 59 6.20 -22.10 8.98
N VAL A 60 7.08 -21.12 8.86
CA VAL A 60 8.02 -20.94 7.75
C VAL A 60 9.42 -20.68 8.26
N LYS A 61 10.42 -20.91 7.40
CA LYS A 61 11.80 -20.55 7.73
C LYS A 61 11.93 -19.02 7.79
N PRO A 62 12.82 -18.47 8.64
CA PRO A 62 13.06 -17.03 8.69
C PRO A 62 13.37 -16.40 7.32
N SER A 63 14.10 -17.10 6.46
CA SER A 63 14.43 -16.65 5.11
C SER A 63 13.22 -16.57 4.17
N GLU A 64 12.28 -17.52 4.28
CA GLU A 64 11.02 -17.55 3.54
C GLU A 64 10.09 -16.43 4.05
N TRP A 65 10.00 -16.27 5.37
CA TRP A 65 9.28 -15.16 6.00
C TRP A 65 9.79 -13.81 5.52
N ARG A 66 11.11 -13.60 5.51
CA ARG A 66 11.75 -12.36 5.02
C ARG A 66 11.39 -12.09 3.57
N GLY A 67 11.44 -13.11 2.72
CA GLY A 67 11.05 -13.01 1.31
C GLY A 67 9.59 -12.56 1.16
N THR A 68 8.68 -13.22 1.88
CA THR A 68 7.26 -12.89 1.87
C THR A 68 6.99 -11.47 2.36
N MET A 69 7.57 -11.06 3.49
CA MET A 69 7.36 -9.72 4.05
C MET A 69 7.90 -8.62 3.12
N ARG A 70 9.07 -8.82 2.52
CA ARG A 70 9.62 -7.89 1.52
C ARG A 70 8.72 -7.78 0.29
N ASN A 71 8.17 -8.90 -0.19
CA ASN A 71 7.23 -8.90 -1.33
C ASN A 71 5.93 -8.16 -0.99
N ILE A 72 5.42 -8.28 0.24
CA ILE A 72 4.25 -7.51 0.71
C ILE A 72 4.55 -6.01 0.65
N VAL A 73 5.68 -5.57 1.20
CA VAL A 73 6.11 -4.16 1.14
C VAL A 73 6.25 -3.67 -0.30
N GLN A 74 6.84 -4.49 -1.17
CA GLN A 74 6.96 -4.16 -2.60
C GLN A 74 5.58 -4.07 -3.28
N GLY A 75 4.65 -4.96 -2.95
CA GLY A 75 3.28 -4.92 -3.44
C GLY A 75 2.53 -3.65 -3.00
N GLU A 76 2.78 -3.16 -1.79
CA GLU A 76 2.20 -1.90 -1.30
C GLU A 76 2.76 -0.68 -2.08
N ILE A 77 4.06 -0.69 -2.38
CA ILE A 77 4.72 0.41 -3.09
C ILE A 77 4.36 0.41 -4.57
N PHE A 78 4.54 -0.73 -5.25
CA PHE A 78 4.48 -0.85 -6.71
C PHE A 78 3.15 -1.43 -7.23
N GLY A 79 2.33 -1.99 -6.36
CA GLY A 79 1.15 -2.77 -6.73
C GLY A 79 1.49 -4.22 -7.04
N VAL A 80 0.46 -5.03 -7.18
CA VAL A 80 0.55 -6.43 -7.63
C VAL A 80 -0.02 -6.51 -9.05
N ASP A 81 0.42 -7.47 -9.84
CA ASP A 81 -0.10 -7.67 -11.20
C ASP A 81 -1.65 -7.76 -11.19
N GLY A 82 -2.26 -6.93 -12.04
CA GLY A 82 -3.72 -6.82 -12.14
C GLY A 82 -4.40 -5.98 -11.04
N ARG A 83 -3.66 -5.50 -10.02
CA ARG A 83 -4.16 -4.63 -8.94
C ARG A 83 -3.14 -3.55 -8.57
N ARG A 84 -3.11 -2.49 -9.38
CA ARG A 84 -2.17 -1.34 -9.22
C ARG A 84 -2.87 -0.07 -8.79
N GLU A 85 -4.20 -0.03 -8.83
CA GLU A 85 -5.02 1.15 -8.54
C GLU A 85 -4.82 1.70 -7.11
N ASN A 86 -4.42 0.84 -6.17
CA ASN A 86 -4.31 1.15 -4.74
C ASN A 86 -2.87 1.03 -4.19
N CYS A 87 -1.84 1.22 -5.01
CA CYS A 87 -0.45 1.28 -4.54
C CYS A 87 0.06 2.72 -4.37
N LEU A 88 1.16 2.87 -3.64
CA LEU A 88 1.78 4.17 -3.39
C LEU A 88 2.15 4.89 -4.69
N VAL A 89 2.75 4.18 -5.65
CA VAL A 89 3.15 4.78 -6.94
C VAL A 89 1.94 5.36 -7.66
N SER A 90 0.83 4.63 -7.76
CA SER A 90 -0.38 5.13 -8.42
C SER A 90 -1.09 6.24 -7.64
N LEU A 91 -0.88 6.34 -6.32
CA LEU A 91 -1.29 7.55 -5.59
C LEU A 91 -0.44 8.76 -5.99
N VAL A 92 0.89 8.60 -6.07
CA VAL A 92 1.80 9.69 -6.46
C VAL A 92 1.51 10.17 -7.88
N GLU A 93 1.30 9.25 -8.82
CA GLU A 93 0.92 9.58 -10.22
C GLU A 93 -0.37 10.41 -10.27
N ARG A 94 -1.42 10.01 -9.54
CA ARG A 94 -2.68 10.77 -9.48
C ARG A 94 -2.51 12.16 -8.88
N LEU A 95 -1.65 12.31 -7.87
CA LEU A 95 -1.36 13.62 -7.28
C LEU A 95 -0.60 14.52 -8.27
N ASP A 96 0.37 13.97 -8.99
CA ASP A 96 1.12 14.69 -10.03
C ASP A 96 0.22 15.12 -11.20
N GLU A 97 -0.64 14.24 -11.69
CA GLU A 97 -1.63 14.56 -12.73
C GLU A 97 -2.60 15.67 -12.29
N ARG A 98 -3.10 15.58 -11.05
CA ARG A 98 -3.95 16.63 -10.48
C ARG A 98 -3.21 17.96 -10.39
N GLN A 99 -1.95 17.95 -9.96
CA GLN A 99 -1.14 19.17 -9.86
C GLN A 99 -0.92 19.79 -11.25
N LYS A 100 -0.59 18.99 -12.27
CA LYS A 100 -0.48 19.46 -13.66
C LYS A 100 -1.77 20.07 -14.17
N SER A 101 -2.91 19.40 -13.94
CA SER A 101 -4.24 19.87 -14.33
C SER A 101 -4.58 21.22 -13.69
N TRP A 102 -4.28 21.40 -12.40
CA TRP A 102 -4.46 22.67 -11.71
C TRP A 102 -3.66 23.80 -12.35
N HIS A 103 -2.38 23.58 -12.65
CA HIS A 103 -1.56 24.60 -13.29
C HIS A 103 -2.04 24.93 -14.71
N GLN A 104 -2.43 23.92 -15.50
CA GLN A 104 -2.97 24.14 -16.84
C GLN A 104 -4.29 24.92 -16.80
N SER A 105 -5.20 24.57 -15.90
CA SER A 105 -6.46 25.30 -15.73
C SER A 105 -6.26 26.74 -15.28
N PHE A 106 -5.28 27.00 -14.40
CA PHE A 106 -4.95 28.36 -13.98
C PHE A 106 -4.38 29.21 -15.12
N TYR A 107 -3.51 28.64 -15.95
CA TYR A 107 -2.97 29.35 -17.12
C TYR A 107 -4.07 29.70 -18.14
N VAL A 108 -5.04 28.80 -18.38
CA VAL A 108 -6.18 29.08 -19.26
C VAL A 108 -7.04 30.23 -18.72
N SER A 109 -7.33 30.26 -17.42
CA SER A 109 -8.12 31.34 -16.81
C SER A 109 -7.40 32.70 -16.81
N LEU A 110 -6.08 32.75 -16.64
CA LEU A 110 -5.32 34.00 -16.76
C LEU A 110 -5.22 34.50 -18.21
N SER A 111 -4.98 33.60 -19.17
CA SER A 111 -4.92 33.96 -20.60
C SER A 111 -6.27 34.40 -21.20
N GLY A 112 -7.39 33.91 -20.64
CA GLY A 112 -8.73 34.37 -21.00
C GLY A 112 -9.03 35.79 -20.50
N SER A 113 -8.51 36.18 -19.33
CA SER A 113 -8.74 37.52 -18.79
C SER A 113 -7.93 38.64 -19.45
N GLU A 114 -6.91 38.31 -20.26
CA GLU A 114 -6.08 39.29 -20.96
C GLU A 114 -6.64 39.67 -22.35
N THR A 115 -7.54 38.85 -22.91
CA THR A 115 -8.14 39.08 -24.24
C THR A 115 -9.47 39.82 -24.19
N ASP A 116 -10.20 39.76 -23.08
CA ASP A 116 -11.48 40.49 -22.92
C ASP A 116 -11.31 42.00 -22.66
N LEU A 117 -10.08 42.49 -22.42
CA LEU A 117 -9.82 43.93 -22.21
C LEU A 117 -9.40 44.68 -23.48
N PHE A 118 -9.09 43.97 -24.58
CA PHE A 118 -8.56 44.59 -25.81
C PHE A 118 -9.59 44.77 -26.93
N ASP A 119 -10.81 44.22 -26.79
CA ASP A 119 -11.91 44.36 -27.78
C ASP A 119 -12.93 45.46 -27.40
N ALA A 120 -12.60 46.33 -26.43
CA ALA A 120 -13.47 47.42 -25.97
C ALA A 120 -12.98 48.84 -26.36
N CYS A 121 -12.26 48.98 -27.48
CA CYS A 121 -11.90 50.28 -28.07
C CYS A 121 -12.50 50.43 -29.48
#